data_AF-A0A537PUM2-F1
#
_entry.id   AF-A0A537PUM2-F1
#
_cell.length_a   1.000
_cell.length_b   1.000
_cell.length_c   1.000
_cell.angle_alpha   90.00
_cell.angle_beta   90.00
_cell.angle_gamma   90.00
#
_symmetry.space_group_name_H-M   'P 1'
#
loop_
_entity.id
_entity.type
_entity.pdbx_description
1 polymer ?
#
loop_
_entity_poly.entity_id
_entity_poly.type
_entity_poly.pdbx_seq_one_letter_code
_entity_poly.pdbx_strand_id
1 'polypeptide(L)'
;MIRAWPLAMPAAALGIAVLAGGALLLVRATPEEKFIEYRMAEPQEAPIAIAAGTDGSIWFTIDHADTIGRLRNGRIERLPTSSRNFEPLGLAVAADGSAWYTDLAARAIAHVSSAGEISRFPLDTPIARLGRLAIALDGAAWFADPTGYGMTRLKDGVFTRYQIESARGGPYGVAVTADGAIWATLQSGNQLLRLAADGTSRTFDLPRGGAVPTDVAAGSDGSVWFLQFRANRIGRFKDGQFSDVEVGRENAGLSGIAVARNDDVWFGMMRRASLGRLRNGHITVFALPRDNARPFSIAVDRDGNVWYADISGFVGMLPARYADAR
;
A
#
# COMPACT_ATOMS: atom_id res chain seq x y z
N MET A 1 -49.96 40.41 -6.74
CA MET A 1 -49.05 41.28 -5.97
C MET A 1 -48.46 40.48 -4.81
N ILE A 2 -47.15 40.20 -4.88
CA ILE A 2 -46.13 40.37 -3.81
C ILE A 2 -46.26 39.59 -2.47
N ARG A 3 -45.16 38.84 -2.18
CA ARG A 3 -44.50 38.45 -0.90
C ARG A 3 -45.15 37.37 -0.02
N ALA A 4 -44.47 36.25 0.26
CA ALA A 4 -43.24 36.01 1.06
C ALA A 4 -43.48 36.12 2.58
N TRP A 5 -43.25 35.01 3.29
CA TRP A 5 -43.26 34.90 4.76
C TRP A 5 -41.89 34.36 5.22
N PRO A 6 -41.25 34.98 6.23
CA PRO A 6 -40.05 34.43 6.85
C PRO A 6 -40.22 34.03 8.33
N LEU A 7 -39.37 33.06 8.72
CA LEU A 7 -38.56 32.94 9.94
C LEU A 7 -39.16 32.76 11.36
N ALA A 8 -38.60 31.73 12.01
CA ALA A 8 -37.90 31.72 13.31
C ALA A 8 -38.62 31.26 14.60
N MET A 9 -37.84 30.45 15.35
CA MET A 9 -38.06 29.87 16.69
C MET A 9 -37.89 30.88 17.83
N PRO A 10 -38.38 30.54 19.04
CA PRO A 10 -37.68 30.74 20.31
C PRO A 10 -37.67 29.42 21.14
N ALA A 11 -36.97 29.20 22.26
CA ALA A 11 -36.33 30.06 23.24
C ALA A 11 -35.22 29.29 24.00
N ALA A 12 -34.26 30.04 24.52
CA ALA A 12 -33.28 29.62 25.54
C ALA A 12 -33.87 29.72 26.95
N ALA A 13 -33.41 28.89 27.88
CA ALA A 13 -33.57 29.10 29.32
C ALA A 13 -32.21 29.47 29.94
N LEU A 14 -32.17 30.65 30.57
CA LEU A 14 -31.05 31.18 31.36
C LEU A 14 -31.03 30.53 32.75
N GLY A 15 -29.87 30.03 33.17
CA GLY A 15 -29.53 29.84 34.58
C GLY A 15 -28.27 30.65 34.91
N ILE A 16 -28.40 31.64 35.78
CA ILE A 16 -27.29 32.47 36.27
C ILE A 16 -26.55 31.71 37.38
N ALA A 17 -25.23 31.58 37.26
CA ALA A 17 -24.35 31.29 38.39
C ALA A 17 -23.24 32.35 38.45
N VAL A 18 -23.08 32.91 39.64
CA VAL A 18 -22.19 34.03 40.00
C VAL A 18 -20.72 33.57 39.98
N LEU A 19 -19.86 34.41 39.40
CA LEU A 19 -18.41 34.25 39.28
C LEU A 19 -17.70 34.39 40.64
N ALA A 20 -16.85 33.41 40.97
CA ALA A 20 -15.69 33.59 41.84
C ALA A 20 -14.43 33.29 41.02
N GLY A 21 -13.43 34.17 41.13
CA GLY A 21 -12.31 34.28 40.23
C GLY A 21 -11.41 33.05 40.16
N GLY A 22 -11.24 32.57 38.94
CA GLY A 22 -10.22 31.61 38.53
C GLY A 22 -10.34 31.52 37.02
N ALA A 23 -9.41 32.14 36.29
CA ALA A 23 -9.37 32.00 34.85
C ALA A 23 -9.19 30.52 34.52
N LEU A 24 -10.29 29.82 34.20
CA LEU A 24 -10.21 28.53 33.56
C LEU A 24 -9.67 28.81 32.15
N LEU A 25 -8.35 28.71 32.01
CA LEU A 25 -7.74 28.44 30.73
C LEU A 25 -8.31 27.09 30.28
N LEU A 26 -9.39 27.15 29.49
CA LEU A 26 -9.74 26.06 28.59
C LEU A 26 -8.61 25.99 27.56
N VAL A 27 -7.52 25.33 27.95
CA VAL A 27 -6.59 24.77 26.98
C VAL A 27 -7.43 23.75 26.22
N ARG A 28 -7.95 24.14 25.05
CA ARG A 28 -8.23 23.16 24.00
C ARG A 28 -6.89 22.51 23.72
N ALA A 29 -6.63 21.37 24.36
CA ALA A 29 -5.60 20.47 23.87
C ALA A 29 -6.00 20.19 22.43
N THR A 30 -5.25 20.73 21.48
CA THR A 30 -5.29 20.21 20.11
C THR A 30 -5.06 18.71 20.23
N PRO A 31 -5.93 17.86 19.65
CA PRO A 31 -5.62 16.43 19.59
C PRO A 31 -4.20 16.32 19.06
N GLU A 32 -3.30 15.66 19.78
CA GLU A 32 -1.95 15.41 19.27
C GLU A 32 -2.11 14.90 17.83
N GLU A 33 -1.53 15.61 16.87
CA GLU A 33 -1.54 15.16 15.48
C GLU A 33 -0.84 13.81 15.45
N LYS A 34 -1.65 12.74 15.34
CA LYS A 34 -1.16 11.36 15.37
C LYS A 34 -0.35 11.00 14.13
N PHE A 35 -0.43 11.80 13.07
CA PHE A 35 0.18 11.53 11.78
C PHE A 35 1.15 12.63 11.40
N ILE A 36 2.18 12.26 10.65
CA ILE A 36 3.12 13.18 10.02
C ILE A 36 2.91 13.05 8.52
N GLU A 37 2.54 14.15 7.84
CA GLU A 37 2.29 14.17 6.40
C GLU A 37 3.28 15.06 5.65
N TYR A 38 3.78 14.54 4.53
CA TYR A 38 4.69 15.20 3.60
C TYR A 38 3.94 15.43 2.29
N ARG A 39 3.69 16.71 1.98
CA ARG A 39 3.03 17.12 0.75
C ARG A 39 3.98 17.02 -0.44
N MET A 40 3.48 16.55 -1.58
CA MET A 40 4.20 16.60 -2.85
C MET A 40 4.44 18.03 -3.32
N ALA A 41 5.39 18.21 -4.23
CA ALA A 41 5.79 19.53 -4.70
C ALA A 41 4.67 20.16 -5.54
N GLU A 42 4.11 19.36 -6.46
CA GLU A 42 3.09 19.82 -7.40
C GLU A 42 1.71 19.18 -7.13
N PRO A 43 0.59 19.89 -7.34
CA PRO A 43 -0.75 19.39 -7.02
C PRO A 43 -1.18 18.12 -7.78
N GLN A 44 -0.65 17.89 -8.98
CA GLN A 44 -0.95 16.73 -9.81
C GLN A 44 -0.15 15.47 -9.45
N GLU A 45 0.87 15.58 -8.59
CA GLU A 45 1.72 14.46 -8.22
C GLU A 45 1.00 13.53 -7.27
N ALA A 46 0.91 12.25 -7.64
CA ALA A 46 0.23 11.25 -6.84
C ALA A 46 1.22 10.15 -6.42
N PRO A 47 1.63 10.12 -5.13
CA PRO A 47 2.36 8.98 -4.59
C PRO A 47 1.55 7.69 -4.75
N ILE A 48 2.14 6.65 -5.34
CA ILE A 48 1.45 5.38 -5.66
C ILE A 48 1.97 4.23 -4.81
N ALA A 49 3.16 3.73 -5.12
CA ALA A 49 3.78 2.64 -4.39
C ALA A 49 4.67 3.21 -3.29
N ILE A 50 4.75 2.54 -2.14
CA ILE A 50 5.61 2.92 -1.02
C ILE A 50 6.27 1.67 -0.44
N ALA A 51 7.53 1.78 -0.07
CA ALA A 51 8.29 0.69 0.53
C ALA A 51 9.30 1.24 1.55
N ALA A 52 9.43 0.56 2.68
CA ALA A 52 10.38 0.91 3.73
C ALA A 52 11.67 0.09 3.58
N GLY A 53 12.81 0.76 3.58
CA GLY A 53 14.14 0.16 3.60
C GLY A 53 14.61 -0.18 5.01
N THR A 54 15.53 -1.12 5.12
CA THR A 54 16.19 -1.49 6.39
C THR A 54 17.09 -0.37 6.92
N ASP A 55 17.58 0.51 6.05
CA ASP A 55 18.34 1.72 6.37
C ASP A 55 17.44 2.87 6.89
N GLY A 56 16.11 2.70 6.89
CA GLY A 56 15.14 3.69 7.36
C GLY A 56 14.75 4.70 6.29
N SER A 57 15.22 4.50 5.05
CA SER A 57 14.70 5.21 3.89
C SER A 57 13.29 4.74 3.57
N ILE A 58 12.44 5.67 3.17
CA ILE A 58 11.10 5.35 2.65
C ILE A 58 11.09 5.74 1.18
N TRP A 59 10.99 4.74 0.32
CA TRP A 59 10.93 4.94 -1.12
C TRP A 59 9.47 4.99 -1.56
N PHE A 60 9.18 5.82 -2.54
CA PHE A 60 7.86 5.88 -3.15
C PHE A 60 7.92 6.29 -4.61
N THR A 61 7.03 5.73 -5.42
CA THR A 61 6.84 6.15 -6.80
C THR A 61 5.83 7.30 -6.84
N ILE A 62 5.99 8.20 -7.81
CA ILE A 62 5.11 9.38 -7.96
C ILE A 62 4.55 9.33 -9.37
N ASP A 63 3.26 9.04 -9.50
CA ASP A 63 2.54 9.16 -10.76
C ASP A 63 2.48 10.63 -11.18
N HIS A 64 2.45 10.84 -12.49
CA HIS A 64 2.38 12.17 -13.09
C HIS A 64 3.59 13.09 -12.80
N ALA A 65 4.67 12.55 -12.23
CA ALA A 65 5.96 13.22 -12.06
C ALA A 65 7.05 12.56 -12.91
N ASP A 66 8.12 13.30 -13.19
CA ASP A 66 9.39 12.84 -13.76
C ASP A 66 10.42 12.54 -12.66
N THR A 67 9.95 12.07 -11.50
CA THR A 67 10.80 11.69 -10.37
C THR A 67 10.21 10.50 -9.62
N ILE A 68 11.06 9.78 -8.89
CA ILE A 68 10.64 8.97 -7.74
C ILE A 68 11.07 9.67 -6.45
N GLY A 69 10.39 9.37 -5.35
CA GLY A 69 10.67 9.94 -4.05
C GLY A 69 11.46 9.00 -3.16
N ARG A 70 12.38 9.57 -2.38
CA ARG A 70 13.05 8.91 -1.28
C ARG A 70 13.06 9.81 -0.07
N LEU A 71 12.42 9.39 1.01
CA LEU A 71 12.40 10.13 2.27
C LEU A 71 13.47 9.59 3.22
N ARG A 72 14.32 10.49 3.73
CA ARG A 72 15.30 10.22 4.79
C ARG A 72 15.39 11.41 5.73
N ASN A 73 15.49 11.16 7.02
CA ASN A 73 15.61 12.20 8.05
C ASN A 73 14.54 13.31 7.93
N GLY A 74 13.29 12.90 7.62
CA GLY A 74 12.15 13.82 7.45
C GLY A 74 12.22 14.71 6.21
N ARG A 75 13.09 14.41 5.24
CA ARG A 75 13.20 15.17 3.99
C ARG A 75 12.99 14.27 2.79
N ILE A 76 12.18 14.74 1.85
CA ILE A 76 11.99 14.09 0.55
C ILE A 76 13.13 14.53 -0.37
N GLU A 77 13.90 13.55 -0.83
CA GLU A 77 14.78 13.63 -1.98
C GLU A 77 13.99 13.22 -3.23
N ARG A 78 14.11 14.01 -4.30
CA ARG A 78 13.47 13.77 -5.59
C ARG A 78 14.53 13.26 -6.56
N LEU A 79 14.38 12.04 -7.03
CA LEU A 79 15.33 11.38 -7.91
C LEU A 79 14.77 11.41 -9.35
N PRO A 80 15.38 12.18 -10.26
CA PRO A 80 14.87 12.34 -11.62
C PRO A 80 14.76 11.03 -12.38
N THR A 81 13.63 10.84 -13.06
CA THR A 81 13.44 9.83 -14.08
C THR A 81 13.63 10.44 -15.47
N SER A 82 13.86 9.61 -16.49
CA SER A 82 14.09 10.09 -17.86
C SER A 82 12.81 10.55 -18.56
N SER A 83 11.65 10.24 -17.99
CA SER A 83 10.33 10.56 -18.52
C SER A 83 9.31 10.59 -17.38
N ARG A 84 8.16 11.21 -17.65
CA ARG A 84 7.04 11.25 -16.72
C ARG A 84 6.50 9.84 -16.48
N ASN A 85 6.37 9.47 -15.21
CA ASN A 85 5.77 8.20 -14.80
C ASN A 85 4.28 8.16 -15.14
N PHE A 86 3.80 6.94 -15.39
CA PHE A 86 2.39 6.62 -15.57
C PHE A 86 2.08 5.31 -14.85
N GLU A 87 1.20 5.35 -13.85
CA GLU A 87 0.82 4.20 -13.01
C GLU A 87 2.02 3.33 -12.52
N PRO A 88 3.03 3.89 -11.83
CA PRO A 88 4.19 3.12 -11.35
C PRO A 88 3.83 2.27 -10.11
N LEU A 89 3.15 1.14 -10.32
CA LEU A 89 2.54 0.32 -9.26
C LEU A 89 3.54 -0.53 -8.46
N GLY A 90 4.62 -1.03 -9.08
CA GLY A 90 5.59 -1.91 -8.44
C GLY A 90 6.75 -1.13 -7.84
N LEU A 91 7.04 -1.37 -6.56
CA LEU A 91 8.20 -0.84 -5.84
C LEU A 91 8.61 -1.81 -4.73
N ALA A 92 9.90 -2.09 -4.62
CA ALA A 92 10.47 -2.82 -3.49
C ALA A 92 11.88 -2.33 -3.19
N VAL A 93 12.30 -2.39 -1.92
CA VAL A 93 13.65 -2.04 -1.48
C VAL A 93 14.46 -3.32 -1.28
N ALA A 94 15.64 -3.38 -1.86
CA ALA A 94 16.58 -4.49 -1.67
C ALA A 94 17.37 -4.33 -0.36
N ALA A 95 18.04 -5.40 0.07
CA ALA A 95 18.74 -5.43 1.36
C ALA A 95 19.90 -4.41 1.47
N ASP A 96 20.45 -3.99 0.34
CA ASP A 96 21.50 -2.97 0.23
C ASP A 96 20.98 -1.51 0.29
N GLY A 97 19.66 -1.32 0.48
CA GLY A 97 19.01 -0.01 0.53
C GLY A 97 18.73 0.60 -0.85
N SER A 98 19.02 -0.12 -1.94
CA SER A 98 18.59 0.26 -3.29
C SER A 98 17.11 -0.07 -3.51
N ALA A 99 16.48 0.58 -4.47
CA ALA A 99 15.07 0.35 -4.80
C ALA A 99 14.90 -0.15 -6.23
N TRP A 100 13.94 -1.06 -6.42
CA TRP A 100 13.50 -1.53 -7.72
C TRP A 100 12.07 -1.08 -7.96
N TYR A 101 11.77 -0.58 -9.15
CA TYR A 101 10.42 -0.20 -9.52
C TYR A 101 10.08 -0.53 -10.95
N THR A 102 8.78 -0.61 -11.23
CA THR A 102 8.25 -0.81 -12.58
C THR A 102 8.14 0.54 -13.30
N ASP A 103 8.92 0.74 -14.36
CA ASP A 103 8.95 1.96 -15.17
C ASP A 103 8.21 1.71 -16.49
N LEU A 104 6.88 1.84 -16.47
CA LEU A 104 6.05 1.58 -17.64
C LEU A 104 6.35 2.56 -18.79
N ALA A 105 6.63 3.83 -18.47
CA ALA A 105 6.94 4.86 -19.45
C ALA A 105 8.24 4.55 -20.21
N ALA A 106 9.27 4.04 -19.52
CA ALA A 106 10.50 3.56 -20.15
C ALA A 106 10.42 2.12 -20.65
N ARG A 107 9.29 1.42 -20.43
CA ARG A 107 9.12 -0.02 -20.72
C ARG A 107 10.26 -0.85 -20.13
N ALA A 108 10.55 -0.63 -18.85
CA ALA A 108 11.67 -1.24 -18.16
C ALA A 108 11.31 -1.64 -16.73
N ILE A 109 12.13 -2.54 -16.17
CA ILE A 109 12.32 -2.59 -14.72
C ILE A 109 13.50 -1.70 -14.39
N ALA A 110 13.33 -0.78 -13.45
CA ALA A 110 14.35 0.17 -13.06
C ALA A 110 14.90 -0.18 -11.68
N HIS A 111 16.22 -0.01 -11.53
CA HIS A 111 16.96 -0.14 -10.28
C HIS A 111 17.57 1.20 -9.94
N VAL A 112 17.39 1.65 -8.70
CA VAL A 112 17.92 2.91 -8.20
C VAL A 112 18.82 2.62 -7.02
N SER A 113 20.11 2.93 -7.16
CA SER A 113 21.09 2.69 -6.10
C SER A 113 20.80 3.54 -4.86
N SER A 114 21.39 3.17 -3.72
CA SER A 114 21.30 3.99 -2.49
C SER A 114 21.93 5.39 -2.67
N ALA A 115 22.81 5.58 -3.65
CA ALA A 115 23.34 6.88 -4.07
C ALA A 115 22.40 7.67 -5.01
N GLY A 116 21.38 7.03 -5.58
CA GLY A 116 20.40 7.65 -6.48
C GLY A 116 20.68 7.43 -7.98
N GLU A 117 21.64 6.59 -8.34
CA GLU A 117 21.92 6.25 -9.74
C GLU A 117 20.87 5.28 -10.27
N ILE A 118 20.34 5.55 -11.47
CA ILE A 118 19.27 4.74 -12.07
C ILE A 118 19.81 3.88 -13.21
N SER A 119 19.68 2.57 -13.08
CA SER A 119 19.88 1.58 -14.14
C SER A 119 18.52 1.06 -14.62
N ARG A 120 18.38 0.81 -15.92
CA ARG A 120 17.14 0.29 -16.51
C ARG A 120 17.43 -1.01 -17.24
N PHE A 121 16.51 -1.96 -17.06
CA PHE A 121 16.50 -3.25 -17.72
C PHE A 121 15.30 -3.25 -18.69
N PRO A 122 15.54 -3.00 -19.99
CA PRO A 122 14.49 -2.91 -20.98
C PRO A 122 13.68 -4.20 -21.07
N LEU A 123 12.38 -4.07 -21.31
CA LEU A 123 11.49 -5.21 -21.52
C LEU A 123 11.38 -5.52 -23.02
N ASP A 124 11.73 -6.75 -23.38
CA ASP A 124 11.81 -7.20 -24.78
C ASP A 124 10.45 -7.58 -25.39
N THR A 125 9.39 -7.53 -24.59
CA THR A 125 8.02 -7.86 -25.01
C THR A 125 7.09 -6.66 -24.86
N PRO A 126 5.98 -6.59 -25.62
CA PRO A 126 4.95 -5.58 -25.45
C PRO A 126 4.17 -5.82 -24.15
N ILE A 127 4.77 -5.45 -23.03
CA ILE A 127 4.08 -5.35 -21.74
C ILE A 127 3.32 -4.03 -21.75
N ALA A 128 2.00 -4.11 -21.79
CA ALA A 128 1.13 -2.93 -21.78
C ALA A 128 0.84 -2.44 -20.35
N ARG A 129 1.05 -3.29 -19.33
CA ARG A 129 0.84 -2.98 -17.91
C ARG A 129 1.84 -3.74 -17.05
N LEU A 130 2.45 -3.06 -16.08
CA LEU A 130 3.29 -3.68 -15.05
C LEU A 130 2.55 -3.69 -13.71
N GLY A 131 2.58 -4.83 -13.00
CA GLY A 131 1.93 -5.01 -11.71
C GLY A 131 2.83 -4.67 -10.51
N ARG A 132 2.53 -5.25 -9.34
CA ARG A 132 3.41 -5.15 -8.17
C ARG A 132 4.73 -5.89 -8.39
N LEU A 133 5.73 -5.54 -7.60
CA LEU A 133 7.08 -6.10 -7.62
C LEU A 133 7.53 -6.40 -6.19
N ALA A 134 8.28 -7.49 -6.01
CA ALA A 134 8.97 -7.84 -4.76
C ALA A 134 10.41 -8.29 -5.04
N ILE A 135 11.29 -8.18 -4.05
CA ILE A 135 12.67 -8.69 -4.12
C ILE A 135 12.74 -10.04 -3.39
N ALA A 136 13.20 -11.07 -4.09
CA ALA A 136 13.43 -12.39 -3.51
C ALA A 136 14.73 -12.41 -2.69
N LEU A 137 14.88 -13.46 -1.86
CA LEU A 137 16.03 -13.61 -0.95
C LEU A 137 17.37 -13.73 -1.68
N ASP A 138 17.36 -14.17 -2.94
CA ASP A 138 18.53 -14.22 -3.82
C ASP A 138 18.85 -12.88 -4.51
N GLY A 139 18.09 -11.82 -4.20
CA GLY A 139 18.20 -10.50 -4.79
C GLY A 139 17.54 -10.35 -6.16
N ALA A 140 16.81 -11.35 -6.66
CA ALA A 140 16.05 -11.23 -7.90
C ALA A 140 14.80 -10.36 -7.71
N ALA A 141 14.51 -9.51 -8.70
CA ALA A 141 13.23 -8.81 -8.75
C ALA A 141 12.17 -9.71 -9.39
N TRP A 142 11.06 -9.89 -8.69
CA TRP A 142 9.89 -10.63 -9.18
C TRP A 142 8.73 -9.68 -9.36
N PHE A 143 8.09 -9.72 -10.52
CA PHE A 143 6.96 -8.85 -10.82
C PHE A 143 5.87 -9.56 -11.60
N ALA A 144 4.65 -9.08 -11.40
CA ALA A 144 3.49 -9.50 -12.16
C ALA A 144 3.51 -8.89 -13.56
N ASP A 145 3.29 -9.72 -14.58
CA ASP A 145 3.02 -9.29 -15.96
C ASP A 145 1.56 -9.66 -16.32
N PRO A 146 0.61 -8.73 -16.06
CA PRO A 146 -0.79 -8.93 -16.42
C PRO A 146 -1.03 -9.10 -17.93
N THR A 147 -0.21 -8.51 -18.80
CA THR A 147 -0.45 -8.51 -20.25
C THR A 147 -0.27 -9.89 -20.86
N GLY A 148 0.73 -10.64 -20.40
CA GLY A 148 0.93 -12.02 -20.86
C GLY A 148 0.74 -13.05 -19.75
N TYR A 149 -0.15 -12.78 -18.79
CA TYR A 149 -0.64 -13.77 -17.80
C TYR A 149 0.49 -14.53 -17.09
N GLY A 150 1.57 -13.81 -16.71
CA GLY A 150 2.82 -14.42 -16.27
C GLY A 150 3.43 -13.78 -15.03
N MET A 151 4.32 -14.53 -14.38
CA MET A 151 5.26 -14.00 -13.39
C MET A 151 6.64 -13.89 -14.04
N THR A 152 7.33 -12.77 -13.84
CA THR A 152 8.65 -12.56 -14.43
C THR A 152 9.68 -12.33 -13.34
N ARG A 153 10.80 -13.04 -13.44
CA ARG A 153 11.99 -12.89 -12.62
C ARG A 153 13.05 -12.13 -13.39
N LEU A 154 13.66 -11.13 -12.78
CA LEU A 154 14.85 -10.43 -13.27
C LEU A 154 15.99 -10.69 -12.29
N LYS A 155 17.07 -11.29 -12.77
CA LYS A 155 18.28 -11.55 -11.99
C LYS A 155 19.51 -11.32 -12.85
N ASP A 156 20.43 -10.50 -12.37
CA ASP A 156 21.70 -10.20 -13.03
C ASP A 156 21.52 -9.77 -14.50
N GLY A 157 20.47 -8.98 -14.76
CA GLY A 157 20.10 -8.49 -16.09
C GLY A 157 19.34 -9.49 -16.97
N VAL A 158 19.13 -10.73 -16.51
CA VAL A 158 18.43 -11.78 -17.25
C VAL A 158 16.98 -11.86 -16.82
N PHE A 159 16.07 -11.75 -17.79
CA PHE A 159 14.64 -12.00 -17.58
C PHE A 159 14.31 -13.48 -17.78
N THR A 160 13.58 -14.06 -16.83
CA THR A 160 12.99 -15.41 -16.94
C THR A 160 11.51 -15.31 -16.67
N ARG A 161 10.70 -15.73 -17.64
CA ARG A 161 9.24 -15.63 -17.59
C ARG A 161 8.62 -16.99 -17.33
N TYR A 162 7.71 -17.02 -16.37
CA TYR A 162 6.93 -18.20 -16.01
C TYR A 162 5.47 -17.95 -16.41
N GLN A 163 5.00 -18.71 -17.39
CA GLN A 163 3.59 -18.73 -17.76
C GLN A 163 2.78 -19.39 -16.65
N ILE A 164 1.65 -18.79 -16.31
CA ILE A 164 0.78 -19.33 -15.28
C ILE A 164 -0.22 -20.26 -15.98
N GLU A 165 -0.36 -21.49 -15.49
CA GLU A 165 -1.30 -22.50 -16.02
C GLU A 165 -2.78 -22.18 -15.74
N SER A 166 -3.10 -20.93 -15.39
CA SER A 166 -4.46 -20.45 -15.19
C SER A 166 -4.86 -19.58 -16.37
N ALA A 167 -5.78 -20.09 -17.21
CA ALA A 167 -6.37 -19.36 -18.34
C ALA A 167 -7.14 -18.08 -17.94
N ARG A 168 -7.24 -17.80 -16.63
CA ARG A 168 -7.86 -16.60 -16.04
C ARG A 168 -6.86 -15.76 -15.24
N GLY A 169 -5.56 -15.99 -15.37
CA GLY A 169 -4.53 -15.42 -14.51
C GLY A 169 -4.22 -13.93 -14.77
N GLY A 170 -4.88 -13.01 -14.07
CA GLY A 170 -4.42 -11.62 -13.99
C GLY A 170 -3.53 -11.42 -12.76
N PRO A 171 -2.21 -11.72 -12.81
CA PRO A 171 -1.33 -11.52 -11.67
C PRO A 171 -1.29 -10.03 -11.31
N TYR A 172 -1.36 -9.71 -10.02
CA TYR A 172 -1.37 -8.32 -9.57
C TYR A 172 -0.41 -8.08 -8.41
N GLY A 173 -0.76 -8.58 -7.22
CA GLY A 173 0.06 -8.48 -6.02
C GLY A 173 1.20 -9.50 -6.07
N VAL A 174 2.34 -9.16 -5.48
CA VAL A 174 3.51 -10.04 -5.38
C VAL A 174 4.11 -9.92 -3.98
N ALA A 175 4.37 -11.05 -3.32
CA ALA A 175 5.04 -11.13 -2.03
C ALA A 175 6.04 -12.28 -2.02
N VAL A 176 7.03 -12.22 -1.13
CA VAL A 176 8.01 -13.28 -0.91
C VAL A 176 7.93 -13.71 0.55
N THR A 177 7.69 -14.99 0.80
CA THR A 177 7.69 -15.56 2.16
C THR A 177 9.11 -15.92 2.61
N ALA A 178 9.29 -16.11 3.91
CA ALA A 178 10.61 -16.38 4.50
C ALA A 178 11.27 -17.69 4.03
N ASP A 179 10.47 -18.63 3.51
CA ASP A 179 10.93 -19.86 2.86
C ASP A 179 11.42 -19.64 1.42
N GLY A 180 11.40 -18.40 0.93
CA GLY A 180 11.79 -18.01 -0.43
C GLY A 180 10.72 -18.28 -1.49
N ALA A 181 9.49 -18.68 -1.11
CA ALA A 181 8.42 -18.84 -2.07
C ALA A 181 7.84 -17.49 -2.51
N ILE A 182 7.54 -17.39 -3.79
CA ILE A 182 6.94 -16.21 -4.42
C ILE A 182 5.44 -16.45 -4.45
N TRP A 183 4.70 -15.50 -3.91
CA TRP A 183 3.25 -15.52 -3.89
C TRP A 183 2.69 -14.40 -4.74
N ALA A 184 1.64 -14.71 -5.50
CA ALA A 184 0.92 -13.71 -6.28
C ALA A 184 -0.59 -13.90 -6.16
N THR A 185 -1.33 -12.80 -6.30
CA THR A 185 -2.78 -12.85 -6.47
C THR A 185 -3.13 -12.87 -7.94
N LEU A 186 -4.10 -13.70 -8.31
CA LEU A 186 -4.63 -13.79 -9.66
C LEU A 186 -6.05 -13.21 -9.68
N GLN A 187 -6.18 -11.92 -9.97
CA GLN A 187 -7.43 -11.15 -9.84
C GLN A 187 -8.61 -11.79 -10.59
N SER A 188 -8.42 -12.04 -11.88
CA SER A 188 -9.46 -12.59 -12.76
C SER A 188 -9.71 -14.08 -12.53
N GLY A 189 -8.76 -14.79 -11.92
CA GLY A 189 -8.85 -16.20 -11.59
C GLY A 189 -9.51 -16.45 -10.23
N ASN A 190 -9.60 -15.43 -9.37
CA ASN A 190 -10.01 -15.59 -7.97
C ASN A 190 -9.14 -16.63 -7.23
N GLN A 191 -7.83 -16.53 -7.45
CA GLN A 191 -6.83 -17.50 -7.02
C GLN A 191 -5.62 -16.84 -6.34
N LEU A 192 -4.91 -17.61 -5.52
CA LEU A 192 -3.51 -17.37 -5.20
C LEU A 192 -2.62 -18.27 -6.05
N LEU A 193 -1.42 -17.79 -6.37
CA LEU A 193 -0.33 -18.53 -6.98
C LEU A 193 0.82 -18.61 -5.97
N ARG A 194 1.36 -19.81 -5.75
CA ARG A 194 2.68 -20.02 -5.12
C ARG A 194 3.64 -20.53 -6.18
N LEU A 195 4.81 -19.92 -6.24
CA LEU A 195 5.85 -20.17 -7.23
C LEU A 195 7.20 -20.31 -6.54
N ALA A 196 7.99 -21.32 -6.93
CA ALA A 196 9.38 -21.46 -6.53
C ALA A 196 10.30 -20.75 -7.54
N ALA A 197 11.55 -20.50 -7.15
CA ALA A 197 12.50 -19.79 -7.99
C ALA A 197 12.83 -20.50 -9.32
N ASP A 198 12.65 -21.82 -9.37
CA ASP A 198 12.84 -22.64 -10.58
C ASP A 198 11.63 -22.64 -11.52
N GLY A 199 10.51 -22.04 -11.12
CA GLY A 199 9.26 -22.01 -11.89
C GLY A 199 8.21 -23.03 -11.47
N THR A 200 8.54 -23.95 -10.56
CA THR A 200 7.55 -24.89 -10.03
C THR A 200 6.43 -24.13 -9.35
N SER A 201 5.18 -24.36 -9.77
CA SER A 201 4.06 -23.52 -9.35
C SER A 201 2.83 -24.32 -8.94
N ARG A 202 1.99 -23.70 -8.11
CA ARG A 202 0.68 -24.23 -7.71
C ARG A 202 -0.30 -23.09 -7.48
N THR A 203 -1.52 -23.24 -8.00
CA THR A 203 -2.62 -22.32 -7.74
C THR A 203 -3.55 -22.83 -6.63
N PHE A 204 -4.23 -21.89 -5.98
CA PHE A 204 -5.19 -22.16 -4.91
C PHE A 204 -6.44 -21.31 -5.15
N ASP A 205 -7.57 -21.96 -5.37
CA ASP A 205 -8.87 -21.29 -5.53
C ASP A 205 -9.35 -20.71 -4.20
N LEU A 206 -9.73 -19.44 -4.21
CA LEU A 206 -10.39 -18.84 -3.05
C LEU A 206 -11.78 -19.49 -2.87
N PRO A 207 -12.20 -19.79 -1.63
CA PRO A 207 -13.45 -20.51 -1.36
C PRO A 207 -14.69 -19.70 -1.74
N ARG A 208 -14.61 -18.37 -1.72
CA ARG A 208 -15.68 -17.46 -2.13
C ARG A 208 -15.44 -16.99 -3.55
N GLY A 209 -16.43 -17.17 -4.43
CA GLY A 209 -16.38 -16.63 -5.79
C GLY A 209 -16.43 -15.10 -5.81
N GLY A 210 -15.74 -14.49 -6.78
CA GLY A 210 -15.84 -13.05 -7.05
C GLY A 210 -15.15 -12.14 -6.04
N ALA A 211 -14.23 -12.65 -5.22
CA ALA A 211 -13.53 -11.87 -4.20
C ALA A 211 -12.60 -10.79 -4.79
N VAL A 212 -11.99 -11.09 -5.95
CA VAL A 212 -10.99 -10.28 -6.65
C VAL A 212 -9.80 -9.96 -5.73
N PRO A 213 -8.89 -10.94 -5.54
CA PRO A 213 -7.73 -10.75 -4.69
C PRO A 213 -6.77 -9.71 -5.30
N THR A 214 -6.36 -8.67 -4.55
CA THR A 214 -5.46 -7.59 -5.02
C THR A 214 -4.09 -7.65 -4.37
N ASP A 215 -3.70 -6.70 -3.52
CA ASP A 215 -2.37 -6.72 -2.90
C ASP A 215 -2.25 -7.90 -1.92
N VAL A 216 -1.01 -8.38 -1.76
CA VAL A 216 -0.63 -9.50 -0.90
C VAL A 216 0.66 -9.17 -0.16
N ALA A 217 0.76 -9.63 1.07
CA ALA A 217 1.92 -9.48 1.93
C ALA A 217 2.19 -10.79 2.69
N ALA A 218 3.47 -11.10 2.91
CA ALA A 218 3.89 -12.28 3.67
C ALA A 218 3.86 -11.99 5.18
N GLY A 219 3.31 -12.92 5.96
CA GLY A 219 3.45 -12.95 7.41
C GLY A 219 4.72 -13.68 7.84
N SER A 220 5.19 -13.41 9.07
CA SER A 220 6.42 -14.02 9.59
C SER A 220 6.26 -15.52 9.87
N ASP A 221 5.01 -15.96 10.04
CA ASP A 221 4.61 -17.33 10.35
C ASP A 221 4.37 -18.21 9.11
N GLY A 222 4.84 -17.76 7.93
CA GLY A 222 4.65 -18.44 6.65
C GLY A 222 3.28 -18.26 6.01
N SER A 223 2.38 -17.48 6.63
CA SER A 223 1.11 -17.12 6.00
C SER A 223 1.29 -16.06 4.91
N VAL A 224 0.33 -15.97 4.01
CA VAL A 224 0.15 -14.80 3.15
C VAL A 224 -1.20 -14.16 3.43
N TRP A 225 -1.18 -12.84 3.55
CA TRP A 225 -2.35 -12.00 3.76
C TRP A 225 -2.64 -11.22 2.50
N PHE A 226 -3.90 -11.12 2.13
CA PHE A 226 -4.29 -10.48 0.88
C PHE A 226 -5.61 -9.75 1.00
N LEU A 227 -5.81 -8.73 0.17
CA LEU A 227 -7.06 -8.00 0.10
C LEU A 227 -8.04 -8.73 -0.82
N GLN A 228 -9.29 -8.88 -0.40
CA GLN A 228 -10.41 -9.28 -1.25
C GLN A 228 -11.20 -8.04 -1.63
N PHE A 229 -10.80 -7.38 -2.72
CA PHE A 229 -11.26 -6.03 -3.06
C PHE A 229 -12.78 -5.91 -3.21
N ARG A 230 -13.41 -6.85 -3.94
CA ARG A 230 -14.87 -6.81 -4.14
C ARG A 230 -15.64 -7.35 -2.94
N ALA A 231 -15.09 -8.34 -2.23
CA ALA A 231 -15.74 -8.93 -1.07
C ALA A 231 -15.61 -8.09 0.21
N ASN A 232 -14.76 -7.05 0.21
CA ASN A 232 -14.49 -6.18 1.37
C ASN A 232 -13.96 -6.96 2.59
N ARG A 233 -13.01 -7.87 2.33
CA ARG A 233 -12.42 -8.74 3.35
C ARG A 233 -10.90 -8.72 3.29
N ILE A 234 -10.27 -9.03 4.42
CA ILE A 234 -8.86 -9.36 4.50
C ILE A 234 -8.76 -10.89 4.55
N GLY A 235 -8.16 -11.49 3.53
CA GLY A 235 -7.93 -12.92 3.43
C GLY A 235 -6.57 -13.31 3.99
N ARG A 236 -6.48 -14.55 4.46
CA ARG A 236 -5.23 -15.20 4.88
C ARG A 236 -5.19 -16.60 4.31
N PHE A 237 -4.04 -17.02 3.82
CA PHE A 237 -3.74 -18.40 3.49
C PHE A 237 -2.56 -18.89 4.33
N LYS A 238 -2.72 -20.04 4.98
CA LYS A 238 -1.67 -20.70 5.76
C LYS A 238 -1.88 -22.20 5.75
N ASP A 239 -0.83 -22.97 5.53
CA ASP A 239 -0.83 -24.44 5.63
C ASP A 239 -1.98 -25.12 4.85
N GLY A 240 -2.28 -24.60 3.65
CA GLY A 240 -3.36 -25.14 2.80
C GLY A 240 -4.76 -24.63 3.13
N GLN A 241 -4.92 -23.77 4.13
CA GLN A 241 -6.21 -23.30 4.63
C GLN A 241 -6.42 -21.81 4.39
N PHE A 242 -7.62 -21.46 3.93
CA PHE A 242 -8.08 -20.08 3.82
C PHE A 242 -8.88 -19.66 5.06
N SER A 243 -8.67 -18.42 5.49
CA SER A 243 -9.54 -17.72 6.44
C SER A 243 -9.71 -16.27 6.00
N ASP A 244 -10.78 -15.60 6.44
CA ASP A 244 -11.00 -14.19 6.13
C ASP A 244 -11.70 -13.44 7.27
N VAL A 245 -11.49 -12.13 7.30
CA VAL A 245 -12.19 -11.21 8.21
C VAL A 245 -12.88 -10.13 7.38
N GLU A 246 -14.16 -9.90 7.66
CA GLU A 246 -14.94 -8.81 7.04
C GLU A 246 -14.54 -7.47 7.63
N VAL A 247 -14.22 -6.50 6.77
CA VAL A 247 -13.81 -5.16 7.22
C VAL A 247 -15.01 -4.35 7.70
N GLY A 248 -16.19 -4.60 7.11
CA GLY A 248 -17.45 -3.99 7.47
C GLY A 248 -18.51 -4.20 6.40
N ARG A 249 -19.74 -3.79 6.70
CA ARG A 249 -20.87 -3.94 5.77
C ARG A 249 -20.77 -3.02 4.55
N GLU A 250 -20.15 -1.86 4.72
CA GLU A 250 -19.93 -0.90 3.65
C GLU A 250 -18.55 -1.10 3.03
N ASN A 251 -18.47 -0.99 1.71
CA ASN A 251 -17.22 -1.15 0.98
C ASN A 251 -16.22 -0.05 1.39
N ALA A 252 -15.15 -0.44 2.06
CA ALA A 252 -14.12 0.47 2.58
C ALA A 252 -13.15 0.96 1.49
N GLY A 253 -13.19 0.38 0.29
CA GLY A 253 -12.24 0.66 -0.78
C GLY A 253 -10.83 0.24 -0.41
N LEU A 254 -10.64 -1.06 -0.15
CA LEU A 254 -9.34 -1.64 0.21
C LEU A 254 -8.33 -1.40 -0.92
N SER A 255 -7.10 -1.00 -0.59
CA SER A 255 -6.12 -0.55 -1.59
C SER A 255 -4.78 -1.26 -1.47
N GLY A 256 -4.07 -1.06 -0.35
CA GLY A 256 -2.78 -1.67 -0.05
C GLY A 256 -2.79 -2.45 1.25
N ILE A 257 -1.87 -3.41 1.39
CA ILE A 257 -1.67 -4.24 2.58
C ILE A 257 -0.19 -4.40 2.91
N ALA A 258 0.15 -4.40 4.19
CA ALA A 258 1.48 -4.72 4.71
C ALA A 258 1.35 -5.50 6.02
N VAL A 259 2.30 -6.40 6.30
CA VAL A 259 2.36 -7.12 7.57
C VAL A 259 3.54 -6.60 8.37
N ALA A 260 3.29 -6.17 9.59
CA ALA A 260 4.31 -5.72 10.52
C ALA A 260 5.04 -6.92 11.15
N ARG A 261 6.20 -6.69 11.77
CA ARG A 261 7.01 -7.75 12.41
C ARG A 261 6.31 -8.47 13.57
N ASN A 262 5.30 -7.84 14.16
CA ASN A 262 4.45 -8.41 15.20
C ASN A 262 3.24 -9.18 14.62
N ASP A 263 3.24 -9.47 13.31
CA ASP A 263 2.17 -10.07 12.51
C ASP A 263 0.84 -9.29 12.47
N ASP A 264 0.84 -8.02 12.89
CA ASP A 264 -0.29 -7.15 12.62
C ASP A 264 -0.40 -6.88 11.12
N VAL A 265 -1.62 -6.94 10.62
CA VAL A 265 -1.91 -6.68 9.21
C VAL A 265 -2.45 -5.27 9.07
N TRP A 266 -1.72 -4.41 8.38
CA TRP A 266 -2.10 -3.04 8.10
C TRP A 266 -2.62 -2.91 6.68
N PHE A 267 -3.67 -2.10 6.48
CA PHE A 267 -4.26 -1.90 5.17
C PHE A 267 -4.87 -0.50 4.98
N GLY A 268 -4.93 -0.04 3.74
CA GLY A 268 -5.57 1.22 3.36
C GLY A 268 -7.08 1.06 3.13
N MET A 269 -7.86 2.08 3.51
CA MET A 269 -9.30 2.18 3.24
C MET A 269 -9.60 3.50 2.53
N MET A 270 -9.49 3.51 1.19
CA MET A 270 -9.58 4.72 0.38
C MET A 270 -10.93 5.44 0.47
N ARG A 271 -12.04 4.70 0.66
CA ARG A 271 -13.38 5.31 0.74
C ARG A 271 -13.68 5.88 2.11
N ARG A 272 -12.84 5.59 3.10
CA ARG A 272 -13.00 6.03 4.49
C ARG A 272 -11.92 6.98 4.95
N ALA A 273 -11.01 7.40 4.06
CA ALA A 273 -9.85 8.22 4.42
C ALA A 273 -9.16 7.70 5.69
N SER A 274 -8.86 6.40 5.72
CA SER A 274 -8.42 5.72 6.95
C SER A 274 -7.41 4.60 6.67
N LEU A 275 -6.63 4.25 7.69
CA LEU A 275 -5.89 2.99 7.78
C LEU A 275 -6.63 2.01 8.69
N GLY A 276 -6.51 0.72 8.41
CA GLY A 276 -6.98 -0.37 9.26
C GLY A 276 -5.81 -1.20 9.78
N ARG A 277 -5.91 -1.65 11.03
CA ARG A 277 -5.03 -2.66 11.63
C ARG A 277 -5.86 -3.87 12.03
N LEU A 278 -5.55 -5.03 11.49
CA LEU A 278 -6.10 -6.30 11.91
C LEU A 278 -5.10 -6.99 12.86
N ARG A 279 -5.54 -7.21 14.11
CA ARG A 279 -4.78 -7.90 15.16
C ARG A 279 -5.70 -8.91 15.84
N ASN A 280 -5.32 -10.19 15.86
CA ASN A 280 -6.11 -11.26 16.50
C ASN A 280 -7.60 -11.27 16.11
N GLY A 281 -7.90 -11.10 14.81
CA GLY A 281 -9.27 -11.07 14.30
C GLY A 281 -10.02 -9.74 14.49
N HIS A 282 -9.44 -8.77 15.21
CA HIS A 282 -10.06 -7.48 15.50
C HIS A 282 -9.48 -6.38 14.62
N ILE A 283 -10.35 -5.55 14.04
CA ILE A 283 -9.96 -4.41 13.20
C ILE A 283 -10.07 -3.12 14.00
N THR A 284 -8.95 -2.42 14.17
CA THR A 284 -8.88 -1.04 14.65
C THR A 284 -8.79 -0.10 13.45
N VAL A 285 -9.56 1.00 13.46
CA VAL A 285 -9.58 2.00 12.38
C VAL A 285 -8.90 3.28 12.84
N PHE A 286 -8.01 3.81 12.01
CA PHE A 286 -7.29 5.05 12.22
C PHE A 286 -7.68 6.04 11.12
N ALA A 287 -8.50 7.03 11.47
CA ALA A 287 -8.87 8.11 10.55
C ALA A 287 -7.61 8.93 10.19
N LEU A 288 -7.41 9.16 8.90
CA LEU A 288 -6.34 10.03 8.42
C LEU A 288 -6.69 11.50 8.72
N PRO A 289 -5.69 12.40 8.79
CA PRO A 289 -5.92 13.80 9.16
C PRO A 289 -6.82 14.57 8.19
N ARG A 290 -6.88 14.12 6.93
CA ARG A 290 -7.62 14.78 5.85
C ARG A 290 -8.78 13.91 5.40
N ASP A 291 -9.99 14.47 5.39
CA ASP A 291 -11.21 13.75 4.96
C ASP A 291 -11.18 13.33 3.49
N ASN A 292 -10.40 14.03 2.66
CA ASN A 292 -10.21 13.71 1.26
C ASN A 292 -9.00 12.80 0.99
N ALA A 293 -8.35 12.28 2.04
CA ALA A 293 -7.22 11.38 1.90
C ALA A 293 -7.61 10.08 1.19
N ARG A 294 -6.73 9.59 0.32
CA ARG A 294 -6.94 8.39 -0.51
C ARG A 294 -5.71 7.47 -0.42
N PRO A 295 -5.49 6.82 0.74
CA PRO A 295 -4.33 5.94 0.94
C PRO A 295 -4.37 4.77 -0.03
N PHE A 296 -3.34 4.64 -0.88
CA PHE A 296 -3.29 3.63 -1.95
C PHE A 296 -2.35 2.47 -1.64
N SER A 297 -1.10 2.77 -1.29
CA SER A 297 -0.14 1.76 -0.84
C SER A 297 0.31 2.05 0.59
N ILE A 298 0.76 1.01 1.27
CA ILE A 298 1.14 1.03 2.68
C ILE A 298 2.41 0.20 2.88
N ALA A 299 3.27 0.65 3.79
CA ALA A 299 4.46 -0.08 4.23
C ALA A 299 4.60 0.08 5.75
N VAL A 300 5.26 -0.89 6.40
CA VAL A 300 5.62 -0.78 7.82
C VAL A 300 7.13 -0.85 7.90
N ASP A 301 7.75 0.13 8.56
CA ASP A 301 9.20 0.14 8.76
C ASP A 301 9.62 -0.75 9.94
N ARG A 302 10.94 -0.91 10.14
CA ARG A 302 11.48 -1.76 11.21
C ARG A 302 11.13 -1.29 12.62
N ASP A 303 10.81 -0.01 12.78
CA ASP A 303 10.50 0.63 14.06
C ASP A 303 8.99 0.55 14.35
N GLY A 304 8.20 -0.03 13.43
CA GLY A 304 6.76 -0.20 13.56
C GLY A 304 5.96 1.01 13.10
N ASN A 305 6.59 2.01 12.47
CA ASN A 305 5.82 3.12 11.90
C ASN A 305 5.13 2.66 10.62
N VAL A 306 3.89 3.10 10.45
CA VAL A 306 3.05 2.74 9.31
C VAL A 306 3.04 3.89 8.32
N TRP A 307 3.65 3.66 7.17
CA TRP A 307 3.78 4.62 6.09
C TRP A 307 2.72 4.38 5.03
N TYR A 308 2.15 5.45 4.47
CA TYR A 308 1.18 5.36 3.38
C TYR A 308 1.49 6.35 2.27
N ALA A 309 1.28 5.91 1.03
CA ALA A 309 1.19 6.77 -0.14
C ALA A 309 -0.28 7.14 -0.36
N ASP A 310 -0.57 8.42 -0.48
CA ASP A 310 -1.90 8.96 -0.72
C ASP A 310 -1.94 9.65 -2.08
N ILE A 311 -2.79 9.15 -2.97
CA ILE A 311 -2.92 9.67 -4.35
C ILE A 311 -3.48 11.10 -4.42
N SER A 312 -3.91 11.67 -3.31
CA SER A 312 -4.24 13.10 -3.21
C SER A 312 -3.02 14.02 -3.00
N GLY A 313 -1.80 13.47 -3.10
CA GLY A 313 -0.56 14.24 -3.17
C GLY A 313 0.25 14.26 -1.86
N PHE A 314 0.19 13.19 -1.07
CA PHE A 314 0.89 13.10 0.21
C PHE A 314 1.55 11.74 0.42
N VAL A 315 2.68 11.74 1.12
CA VAL A 315 3.19 10.57 1.82
C VAL A 315 2.98 10.85 3.30
N GLY A 316 2.41 9.90 4.05
CA GLY A 316 2.20 10.08 5.47
C GLY A 316 2.71 8.92 6.31
N MET A 317 2.80 9.15 7.61
CA MET A 317 3.28 8.20 8.60
C MET A 317 2.40 8.25 9.85
N LEU A 318 1.97 7.09 10.34
CA LEU A 318 1.50 6.88 11.69
C LEU A 318 2.65 6.32 12.54
N PRO A 319 3.20 7.08 13.50
CA PRO A 319 4.24 6.61 14.40
C PRO A 319 3.81 5.40 15.23
N ALA A 320 4.75 4.47 15.46
CA ALA A 320 4.51 3.21 16.17
C ALA A 320 3.81 3.38 17.53
N ARG A 321 4.18 4.43 18.29
CA ARG A 321 3.57 4.74 19.60
C ARG A 321 2.05 4.94 19.56
N TYR A 322 1.51 5.38 18.43
CA TYR A 322 0.05 5.50 18.22
C TYR A 322 -0.51 4.28 17.49
N ALA A 323 0.32 3.63 16.66
CA ALA A 323 -0.03 2.42 15.95
C ALA A 323 -0.28 1.23 16.89
N ASP A 324 0.36 1.20 18.06
CA ASP A 324 0.23 0.13 19.07
C ASP A 324 -0.82 0.38 20.16
N ALA A 325 -1.40 1.59 20.20
CA ALA A 325 -2.45 1.90 21.15
C ALA A 325 -3.62 0.90 21.03
N ARG A 326 -4.14 0.48 22.19
CA ARG A 326 -5.21 -0.51 22.32
C ARG A 326 -6.55 0.04 21.86
#